data_AF-A0A061HTJ9-F1
#
_entry.id   AF-A0A061HTJ9-F1
#
_cell.length_a   1.000
_cell.length_b   1.000
_cell.length_c   1.000
_cell.angle_alpha   90.00
_cell.angle_beta   90.00
_cell.angle_gamma   90.00
#
_symmetry.space_group_name_H-M   'P 1'
#
loop_
_entity.id
_entity.type
_entity.pdbx_description
1 polymer ?
#
loop_
_entity_poly.entity_id
_entity_poly.type
_entity_poly.pdbx_seq_one_letter_code
_entity_poly.pdbx_strand_id
1 'polypeptide(L)'
;MFEQMRANVGKLLKGIDRYNPENLATLERYVETQAKENAYDLEANLAVLKLYQFNPAFFQTTVTAQILLKALTNLPHTDFTLCKCMIDQAHQEERPIRQILYLGDLLETCHFQAFWMETSPVYPL
;
A
#
# COMPACT_ATOMS: atom_id res chain seq x y z
N MET A 1 -10.85 -11.76 11.05
CA MET A 1 -11.12 -10.50 11.79
C MET A 1 -11.27 -9.33 10.81
N PHE A 2 -10.76 -9.48 9.59
CA PHE A 2 -10.97 -8.58 8.46
C PHE A 2 -12.44 -8.20 8.19
N GLU A 3 -13.35 -9.17 8.09
CA GLU A 3 -14.77 -8.89 7.73
C GLU A 3 -15.49 -7.96 8.73
N GLN A 4 -15.21 -8.10 10.04
CA GLN A 4 -15.76 -7.21 11.05
C GLN A 4 -15.21 -5.78 10.90
N MET A 5 -13.90 -5.64 10.64
CA MET A 5 -13.28 -4.34 10.40
C MET A 5 -13.76 -3.71 9.09
N ARG A 6 -14.00 -4.52 8.04
CA ARG A 6 -14.47 -4.08 6.73
C ARG A 6 -15.80 -3.32 6.83
N ALA A 7 -16.75 -3.85 7.60
CA ALA A 7 -18.03 -3.17 7.82
C ALA A 7 -17.87 -1.81 8.52
N ASN A 8 -16.93 -1.70 9.46
CA ASN A 8 -16.62 -0.45 10.14
C ASN A 8 -15.93 0.55 9.21
N VAL A 9 -14.88 0.11 8.51
CA VAL A 9 -14.13 0.91 7.54
C VAL A 9 -15.03 1.41 6.42
N GLY A 10 -15.93 0.57 5.91
CA GLY A 10 -16.93 0.95 4.91
C GLY A 10 -17.91 2.04 5.36
N LYS A 11 -18.04 2.31 6.67
CA LYS A 11 -18.75 3.49 7.19
C LYS A 11 -17.84 4.72 7.21
N LEU A 12 -16.60 4.57 7.66
CA LEU A 12 -15.61 5.67 7.70
C LEU A 12 -15.28 6.24 6.32
N LEU A 13 -15.31 5.39 5.28
CA LEU A 13 -15.04 5.82 3.91
C LEU A 13 -16.20 6.59 3.27
N LYS A 14 -17.37 6.65 3.91
CA LYS A 14 -18.54 7.39 3.41
C LYS A 14 -18.54 8.83 3.91
N GLY A 15 -18.95 9.73 3.02
CA GLY A 15 -19.11 11.14 3.37
C GLY A 15 -17.78 11.83 3.66
N ILE A 16 -17.80 12.74 4.64
CA ILE A 16 -16.67 13.61 4.98
C ILE A 16 -15.63 12.92 5.88
N ASP A 17 -16.02 11.87 6.61
CA ASP A 17 -15.18 11.19 7.59
C ASP A 17 -13.95 10.51 6.96
N ARG A 18 -14.00 10.25 5.64
CA ARG A 18 -12.90 9.71 4.85
C ARG A 18 -11.65 10.60 4.82
N TYR A 19 -11.81 11.88 5.17
CA TYR A 19 -10.72 12.86 5.22
C TYR A 19 -10.33 13.24 6.66
N ASN A 20 -10.96 12.64 7.68
CA ASN A 20 -10.60 12.88 9.07
C ASN A 20 -9.33 12.09 9.43
N PRO A 21 -8.20 12.75 9.76
CA PRO A 21 -6.96 12.07 10.14
C PRO A 21 -7.07 11.27 11.45
N GLU A 22 -8.08 11.51 12.30
CA GLU A 22 -8.31 10.68 13.49
C GLU A 22 -8.64 9.22 13.15
N ASN A 23 -9.18 8.98 11.95
CA ASN A 23 -9.51 7.63 11.48
C ASN A 23 -8.27 6.84 11.02
N LEU A 24 -7.13 7.52 10.83
CA LEU A 24 -5.92 6.95 10.25
C LEU A 24 -5.42 5.74 11.03
N ALA A 25 -5.38 5.80 12.37
CA ALA A 25 -4.96 4.66 13.20
C ALA A 25 -5.83 3.40 12.98
N THR A 26 -7.14 3.58 12.74
CA THR A 26 -8.05 2.47 12.44
C THR A 26 -7.78 1.90 11.04
N LEU A 27 -7.54 2.78 10.07
CA LEU A 27 -7.26 2.39 8.69
C LEU A 27 -5.89 1.71 8.55
N GLU A 28 -4.85 2.18 9.25
CA GLU A 28 -3.52 1.56 9.28
C GLU A 28 -3.58 0.14 9.84
N ARG A 29 -4.28 -0.05 10.96
CA ARG A 29 -4.52 -1.39 11.52
C ARG A 29 -5.30 -2.27 10.55
N TYR A 30 -6.19 -1.69 9.75
CA TYR A 30 -6.90 -2.43 8.72
C TYR A 30 -5.98 -2.88 7.58
N VAL A 31 -5.02 -2.04 7.16
CA VAL A 31 -3.95 -2.42 6.22
C VAL A 31 -3.10 -3.56 6.77
N GLU A 32 -2.70 -3.52 8.04
CA GLU A 32 -1.98 -4.64 8.65
C GLU A 32 -2.79 -5.94 8.63
N THR A 33 -4.11 -5.83 8.85
CA THR A 33 -5.02 -6.97 8.82
C THR A 33 -5.13 -7.54 7.40
N GLN A 34 -5.15 -6.71 6.37
CA GLN A 34 -5.08 -7.14 4.96
C GLN A 34 -3.82 -7.96 4.68
N ALA A 35 -2.67 -7.55 5.23
CA ALA A 35 -1.42 -8.30 5.09
C ALA A 35 -1.48 -9.65 5.84
N LYS A 36 -1.95 -9.67 7.09
CA LYS A 36 -2.00 -10.88 7.94
C LYS A 36 -3.01 -11.92 7.45
N GLU A 37 -4.19 -11.48 7.00
CA GLU A 37 -5.29 -12.38 6.60
C GLU A 37 -5.34 -12.62 5.08
N ASN A 38 -4.33 -12.14 4.34
CA ASN A 38 -4.33 -12.13 2.87
C ASN A 38 -5.62 -11.56 2.24
N ALA A 39 -6.18 -10.54 2.88
CA ALA A 39 -7.34 -9.83 2.36
C ALA A 39 -6.91 -8.57 1.57
N TYR A 40 -7.86 -7.91 0.93
CA TYR A 40 -7.56 -6.73 0.12
C TYR A 40 -8.75 -5.79 0.01
N ASP A 41 -8.51 -4.50 0.21
CA ASP A 41 -9.49 -3.41 0.03
C ASP A 41 -8.78 -2.18 -0.55
N LEU A 42 -8.88 -2.00 -1.86
CA LEU A 42 -8.24 -0.87 -2.56
C LEU A 42 -8.78 0.48 -2.09
N GLU A 43 -10.07 0.60 -1.83
CA GLU A 43 -10.67 1.89 -1.46
C GLU A 43 -10.12 2.38 -0.12
N ALA A 44 -10.00 1.49 0.86
CA ALA A 44 -9.37 1.78 2.14
C ALA A 44 -7.89 2.14 1.98
N ASN A 45 -7.16 1.42 1.12
CA ASN A 45 -5.74 1.68 0.87
C ASN A 45 -5.52 3.06 0.24
N LEU A 46 -6.31 3.43 -0.76
CA LEU A 46 -6.23 4.75 -1.39
C LEU A 46 -6.64 5.87 -0.41
N ALA A 47 -7.58 5.62 0.49
CA ALA A 47 -7.96 6.58 1.53
C ALA A 47 -6.80 6.86 2.51
N VAL A 48 -6.05 5.82 2.91
CA VAL A 48 -4.84 5.99 3.75
C VAL A 48 -3.81 6.86 3.02
N LEU A 49 -3.47 6.51 1.77
CA LEU A 49 -2.51 7.29 0.98
C LEU A 49 -2.98 8.75 0.79
N LYS A 50 -4.27 8.96 0.58
CA LYS A 50 -4.86 10.32 0.47
C LYS A 50 -4.72 11.11 1.77
N LEU A 51 -4.95 10.48 2.92
CA LEU A 51 -4.79 11.13 4.22
C LEU A 51 -3.34 11.51 4.48
N TYR A 52 -2.37 10.67 4.09
CA TYR A 52 -0.96 11.02 4.15
C TYR A 52 -0.59 12.20 3.25
N GLN A 53 -1.12 12.27 2.02
CA GLN A 53 -0.92 13.43 1.13
C GLN A 53 -1.43 14.73 1.76
N PHE A 54 -2.60 14.69 2.39
CA PHE A 54 -3.18 15.87 3.03
C PHE A 54 -2.51 16.24 4.35
N ASN A 55 -1.91 15.26 5.04
CA ASN A 55 -1.30 15.45 6.34
C ASN A 55 0.08 14.76 6.40
N PRO A 56 1.13 15.36 5.81
CA PRO A 56 2.45 14.73 5.68
C PRO A 56 3.07 14.30 7.02
N ALA A 57 2.72 14.96 8.13
CA ALA A 57 3.20 14.61 9.47
C ALA A 57 2.77 13.22 9.95
N PHE A 58 1.74 12.63 9.35
CA PHE A 58 1.26 11.29 9.68
C PHE A 58 1.79 10.21 8.73
N PHE A 59 2.63 10.56 7.76
CA PHE A 59 3.13 9.60 6.77
C PHE A 59 3.84 8.42 7.45
N GLN A 60 3.36 7.20 7.21
CA GLN A 60 3.99 5.98 7.70
C GLN A 60 4.55 5.15 6.55
N THR A 61 5.87 5.05 6.52
CA THR A 61 6.62 4.31 5.49
C THR A 61 6.22 2.83 5.46
N THR A 62 6.07 2.19 6.62
CA THR A 62 5.74 0.75 6.72
C THR A 62 4.35 0.44 6.16
N VAL A 63 3.35 1.27 6.48
CA VAL A 63 1.97 1.10 6.00
C VAL A 63 1.92 1.33 4.49
N THR A 64 2.59 2.37 4.01
CA THR A 64 2.69 2.68 2.57
C THR A 64 3.34 1.53 1.80
N ALA A 65 4.42 0.95 2.33
CA ALA A 65 5.08 -0.21 1.75
C ALA A 65 4.13 -1.43 1.68
N GLN A 66 3.36 -1.70 2.74
CA GLN A 66 2.38 -2.79 2.74
C GLN A 66 1.27 -2.57 1.70
N ILE A 67 0.76 -1.35 1.56
CA ILE A 67 -0.24 -1.01 0.54
C ILE A 67 0.31 -1.29 -0.86
N LEU A 68 1.53 -0.83 -1.16
CA LEU A 68 2.16 -1.05 -2.46
C LEU A 68 2.39 -2.55 -2.75
N LEU A 69 2.90 -3.30 -1.79
CA LEU A 69 3.11 -4.74 -1.93
C LEU A 69 1.78 -5.49 -2.14
N LYS A 70 0.72 -5.13 -1.42
CA LYS A 70 -0.63 -5.70 -1.62
C LYS A 70 -1.21 -5.34 -2.99
N ALA A 71 -0.97 -4.12 -3.47
CA ALA A 71 -1.38 -3.73 -4.82
C ALA A 71 -0.63 -4.54 -5.90
N LEU A 72 0.67 -4.81 -5.71
CA LEU A 72 1.43 -5.71 -6.62
C LEU A 72 0.84 -7.11 -6.70
N THR A 73 0.31 -7.65 -5.60
CA THR A 73 -0.33 -8.98 -5.61
C THR A 73 -1.63 -9.05 -6.42
N ASN A 74 -2.17 -7.89 -6.84
CA ASN A 74 -3.38 -7.81 -7.67
C ASN A 74 -3.10 -7.47 -9.14
N LEU A 75 -1.85 -7.51 -9.60
CA LEU A 75 -1.59 -7.43 -11.04
C LEU A 75 -2.37 -8.54 -11.80
N PRO A 76 -2.92 -8.24 -12.98
CA PRO A 76 -2.64 -7.09 -13.86
C PRO A 76 -3.57 -5.87 -13.66
N HIS A 77 -4.31 -5.76 -12.55
CA HIS A 77 -5.11 -4.57 -12.28
C HIS A 77 -4.25 -3.31 -12.09
N THR A 78 -4.81 -2.13 -12.36
CA THR A 78 -4.11 -0.83 -12.33
C THR A 78 -3.88 -0.28 -10.92
N ASP A 79 -4.18 -1.06 -9.89
CA ASP A 79 -4.14 -0.68 -8.48
C ASP A 79 -2.76 -0.16 -8.06
N PHE A 80 -1.70 -0.83 -8.53
CA PHE A 80 -0.33 -0.43 -8.20
C PHE A 80 0.00 0.96 -8.75
N THR A 81 -0.40 1.23 -10.00
CA THR A 81 -0.24 2.55 -10.62
C THR A 81 -1.03 3.62 -9.87
N LEU A 82 -2.27 3.32 -9.46
CA LEU A 82 -3.09 4.26 -8.67
C LEU A 82 -2.42 4.58 -7.32
N CYS A 83 -1.94 3.56 -6.59
CA CYS A 83 -1.22 3.76 -5.34
C CYS A 83 0.06 4.58 -5.54
N LYS A 84 0.84 4.31 -6.59
CA LYS A 84 2.04 5.09 -6.94
C LYS A 84 1.72 6.56 -7.16
N CYS A 85 0.66 6.87 -7.91
CA CYS A 85 0.22 8.26 -8.14
C CYS A 85 -0.24 8.99 -6.87
N MET A 86 -0.52 8.25 -5.79
CA MET A 86 -0.98 8.78 -4.52
C MET A 86 0.17 9.03 -3.52
N ILE A 87 1.42 8.83 -3.92
CA ILE A 87 2.60 9.03 -3.08
C ILE A 87 3.44 10.16 -3.68
N ASP A 88 3.79 11.16 -2.88
CA ASP A 88 4.62 12.27 -3.35
C ASP A 88 6.03 11.81 -3.74
N GLN A 89 6.66 12.50 -4.69
CA GLN A 89 7.96 12.10 -5.24
C GLN A 89 9.04 11.93 -4.16
N ALA A 90 9.08 12.82 -3.16
CA ALA A 90 10.05 12.71 -2.07
C ALA A 90 9.95 11.36 -1.34
N HIS A 91 8.73 10.92 -1.02
CA HIS A 91 8.50 9.62 -0.37
C HIS A 91 8.71 8.43 -1.32
N GLN A 92 8.54 8.60 -2.63
CA GLN A 92 8.84 7.55 -3.62
C GLN A 92 10.34 7.22 -3.69
N GLU A 93 11.21 8.18 -3.37
CA GLU A 93 12.66 8.00 -3.40
C GLU A 93 13.21 7.33 -2.12
N GLU A 94 12.41 7.27 -1.05
CA GLU A 94 12.77 6.67 0.23
C GLU A 94 12.76 5.14 0.20
N ARG A 95 13.63 4.52 1.03
CA ARG A 95 13.58 3.06 1.24
C ARG A 95 12.56 2.72 2.33
N PRO A 96 11.79 1.62 2.19
CA PRO A 96 11.84 0.62 1.11
C PRO A 96 10.91 0.93 -0.08
N ILE A 97 10.21 2.08 -0.10
CA ILE A 97 9.23 2.42 -1.14
C ILE A 97 9.85 2.39 -2.53
N ARG A 98 11.01 3.04 -2.72
CA ARG A 98 11.75 3.03 -3.99
C ARG A 98 12.03 1.62 -4.50
N GLN A 99 12.39 0.69 -3.61
CA GLN A 99 12.67 -0.69 -3.98
C GLN A 99 11.40 -1.40 -4.44
N ILE A 100 10.28 -1.19 -3.75
CA ILE A 100 8.99 -1.76 -4.14
C ILE A 100 8.52 -1.21 -5.48
N LEU A 101 8.71 0.09 -5.73
CA LEU A 101 8.41 0.71 -7.03
C LEU A 101 9.24 0.12 -8.16
N TYR A 102 10.52 -0.15 -7.92
CA TYR A 102 11.39 -0.83 -8.88
C TYR A 102 10.94 -2.27 -9.14
N LEU A 103 10.61 -3.03 -8.09
CA LEU A 103 10.08 -4.38 -8.24
C LEU A 103 8.76 -4.39 -9.04
N GLY A 104 7.91 -3.39 -8.84
CA GLY A 104 6.68 -3.22 -9.61
C GLY A 104 6.94 -2.98 -11.10
N ASP A 105 7.90 -2.11 -11.43
CA ASP A 105 8.31 -1.86 -12.82
C ASP A 105 8.80 -3.14 -13.52
N LEU A 106 9.59 -3.97 -12.83
CA LEU A 106 10.04 -5.26 -13.37
C LEU A 106 8.86 -6.20 -13.66
N LEU A 107 7.83 -6.22 -12.82
CA LEU A 107 6.64 -7.03 -13.04
C LEU A 107 5.77 -6.47 -14.18
N GLU A 108 5.55 -5.15 -14.23
CA GLU A 108 4.79 -4.47 -15.28
C GLU A 108 5.43 -4.65 -16.67
N THR A 109 6.77 -4.75 -16.72
CA THR A 109 7.56 -4.94 -17.95
C THR A 109 7.97 -6.40 -18.19
N CYS A 110 7.43 -7.36 -17.42
CA CYS A 110 7.69 -8.79 -17.53
C CYS A 110 9.16 -9.23 -17.36
N HIS A 111 10.00 -8.45 -16.69
CA HIS A 111 11.37 -8.80 -16.32
C HIS A 111 11.42 -9.73 -15.09
N PHE A 112 10.74 -10.88 -15.18
CA PHE A 112 10.56 -11.80 -14.04
C PHE A 112 11.87 -12.34 -13.47
N GLN A 113 12.86 -12.62 -14.32
CA GLN A 113 14.16 -13.11 -13.86
C GLN A 113 14.86 -12.07 -12.95
N ALA A 114 14.86 -10.80 -13.35
CA ALA A 114 15.42 -9.73 -12.54
C ALA A 114 14.63 -9.55 -11.23
N PHE A 115 13.30 -9.61 -11.29
CA PHE A 115 12.45 -9.53 -10.10
C PHE A 115 12.80 -10.62 -9.07
N TRP A 116 12.96 -11.87 -9.51
CA TRP A 116 13.31 -12.97 -8.60
C TRP A 116 14.74 -12.87 -8.07
N MET A 117 15.69 -12.31 -8.84
CA MET A 117 17.05 -12.04 -8.34
C MET A 117 17.06 -10.98 -7.24
N GLU A 118 16.32 -9.90 -7.43
CA GLU A 118 16.23 -8.78 -6.47
C GLU A 118 15.48 -9.16 -5.18
N THR A 119 14.55 -10.11 -5.26
CA THR A 119 13.78 -10.60 -4.10
C THR A 119 14.40 -11.85 -3.45
N SER A 120 15.41 -12.46 -4.07
CA SER A 120 16.03 -13.66 -3.54
C SER A 120 16.79 -13.32 -2.25
N PRO A 121 16.55 -14.04 -1.13
CA PRO A 121 17.46 -13.97 -0.01
C PRO A 121 18.82 -14.44 -0.50
N VAL A 122 19.84 -13.59 -0.39
CA VAL A 122 21.23 -13.98 -0.67
C VAL A 122 21.56 -15.12 0.28
N TYR A 123 21.45 -16.37 -0.18
CA TYR A 123 22.11 -17.49 0.46
C TYR A 123 23.57 -17.40 0.03
N PRO A 124 24.50 -17.03 0.92
CA PRO A 124 25.91 -17.19 0.61
C PRO A 124 26.16 -18.70 0.44
N LEU A 125 26.78 -19.08 -0.68
CA LEU A 125 27.36 -20.42 -0.85
C LEU A 125 28.45 -20.66 0.20
#